data_AF-X1A5V8-F1
#
_entry.id   AF-X1A5V8-F1
#
_cell.length_a   1.000
_cell.length_b   1.000
_cell.length_c   1.000
_cell.angle_alpha   90.00
_cell.angle_beta   90.00
_cell.angle_gamma   90.00
#
_symmetry.space_group_name_H-M   'P 1'
#
loop_
_entity.id
_entity.type
_entity.pdbx_description
1 polymer ?
#
loop_
_entity_poly.entity_id
_entity_poly.type
_entity_poly.pdbx_seq_one_letter_code
_entity_poly.pdbx_strand_id
1 'polypeptide(L)'
;MKKIIIIFIIMFCLFSFTEVSCLAKEPHNYGKIWNSWSDYIRSIYIMGLKDGLQDQIYFSFIRRLIIEEKDIFDKYLKNSEVVKTEEARNKTLSGFIMFDDEAIRNVMTDLYKDPAL
;
A
#
# COMPACT_ATOMS: atom_id res chain seq x y z
N MET A 1 -33.73 25.41 -36.85
CA MET A 1 -32.97 24.13 -36.86
C MET A 1 -31.53 24.28 -36.38
N LYS A 2 -30.69 25.12 -37.01
CA LYS A 2 -29.27 25.32 -36.59
C LYS A 2 -29.09 25.70 -35.10
N LYS A 3 -29.94 26.59 -34.55
CA LYS A 3 -29.90 26.99 -33.13
C LYS A 3 -30.20 25.84 -32.17
N ILE A 4 -31.12 24.94 -32.53
CA ILE A 4 -31.49 23.79 -31.69
C ILE A 4 -30.36 22.77 -31.65
N ILE A 5 -29.70 22.54 -32.79
CA ILE A 5 -28.53 21.65 -32.88
C ILE A 5 -27.39 22.17 -32.01
N ILE A 6 -27.13 23.49 -32.01
CA ILE A 6 -26.09 24.10 -31.16
C ILE A 6 -26.41 23.90 -29.67
N ILE A 7 -27.67 24.09 -29.26
CA ILE A 7 -28.10 23.87 -27.87
C ILE A 7 -27.89 22.41 -27.45
N PHE A 8 -28.22 21.46 -28.34
CA PHE A 8 -27.98 20.03 -28.10
C PHE A 8 -26.51 19.69 -27.95
N ILE A 9 -25.63 20.26 -28.80
CA ILE A 9 -24.18 20.07 -28.70
C ILE A 9 -23.66 20.61 -27.36
N ILE A 10 -24.08 21.81 -26.96
CA ILE A 10 -23.64 22.42 -25.68
C ILE A 10 -24.10 21.57 -24.49
N MET A 11 -25.36 21.13 -24.47
CA MET A 11 -25.88 20.27 -23.39
C MET A 11 -25.15 18.93 -23.34
N PHE A 12 -24.89 18.29 -24.49
CA PHE A 12 -24.15 17.02 -24.56
C PHE A 12 -22.70 17.18 -24.07
N CYS A 13 -22.02 18.27 -24.45
CA CYS A 13 -20.69 18.59 -23.93
C CYS A 13 -20.71 18.78 -22.41
N LEU A 14 -21.65 19.57 -21.88
CA LEU A 14 -21.76 19.81 -20.43
C LEU A 14 -22.05 18.53 -19.64
N PHE A 15 -22.91 17.65 -20.17
CA PHE A 15 -23.20 16.34 -19.56
C PHE A 15 -21.98 15.41 -19.59
N SER A 16 -21.16 15.49 -20.64
CA SER A 16 -19.92 14.69 -20.75
C SER A 16 -18.85 15.14 -19.73
N PHE A 17 -18.83 16.42 -19.34
CA PHE A 17 -17.86 16.92 -18.36
C PHE A 17 -18.22 16.58 -16.90
N THR A 18 -19.50 16.36 -16.57
CA THR A 18 -19.92 16.03 -15.20
C THR A 18 -19.47 14.63 -14.74
N GLU A 19 -19.39 13.65 -15.64
CA GLU A 19 -18.90 12.30 -15.29
C GLU A 19 -17.37 12.25 -15.12
N VAL A 20 -16.63 13.04 -15.91
CA VAL A 20 -15.15 13.12 -15.82
C VAL A 20 -14.70 13.80 -14.51
N SER A 21 -15.48 14.75 -13.99
CA SER A 21 -15.20 15.41 -12.71
C SER A 21 -15.19 14.47 -11.50
N CYS A 22 -15.96 13.37 -11.54
CA CYS A 22 -15.97 12.38 -10.45
C CYS A 22 -14.72 11.47 -10.48
N LEU A 23 -14.10 11.30 -11.64
CA LEU A 23 -12.85 10.56 -11.84
C LEU A 23 -11.60 11.42 -11.55
N ALA A 24 -11.76 12.74 -11.47
CA ALA A 24 -10.70 13.70 -11.19
C ALA A 24 -10.58 14.06 -9.69
N LYS A 25 -10.96 13.15 -8.77
CA LYS A 25 -10.53 13.32 -7.38
C LYS A 25 -9.02 13.20 -7.34
N GLU A 26 -8.35 14.29 -6.97
CA GLU A 26 -6.90 14.24 -6.75
C GLU A 26 -6.59 13.07 -5.81
N PRO A 27 -5.61 12.21 -6.17
CA PRO A 27 -5.20 11.14 -5.29
C PRO A 27 -4.82 11.73 -3.93
N HIS A 28 -5.15 11.01 -2.87
CA HIS A 28 -4.87 11.47 -1.51
C HIS A 28 -3.38 11.82 -1.39
N ASN A 29 -3.07 13.06 -1.04
CA ASN A 29 -1.68 13.50 -0.95
C ASN A 29 -1.06 13.02 0.36
N TYR A 30 -0.56 11.78 0.34
CA TYR A 30 0.08 11.13 1.48
C TYR A 30 1.33 11.89 1.95
N GLY A 31 2.03 12.58 1.04
CA GLY A 31 3.17 13.42 1.39
C GLY A 31 2.75 14.61 2.25
N LYS A 32 1.66 15.30 1.88
CA LYS A 32 1.10 16.39 2.70
C LYS A 32 0.69 15.90 4.09
N ILE A 33 0.10 14.70 4.18
CA ILE A 33 -0.28 14.10 5.47
C ILE A 33 0.97 13.79 6.30
N TRP A 34 1.94 13.06 5.74
CA TRP A 34 3.21 12.75 6.41
C TRP A 34 3.94 14.00 6.89
N ASN A 35 4.02 15.02 6.02
CA ASN A 35 4.69 16.29 6.31
C ASN A 35 3.94 17.13 7.36
N SER A 36 2.62 16.95 7.49
CA SER A 36 1.83 17.61 8.54
C SER A 36 1.94 16.98 9.93
N TRP A 37 2.43 15.75 10.02
CA TRP A 37 2.59 15.05 11.29
C TRP A 37 3.82 15.52 12.06
N SER A 38 3.66 15.64 13.39
CA SER A 38 4.81 15.79 14.28
C SER A 38 5.64 14.51 14.33
N ASP A 39 6.89 14.61 14.78
CA ASP A 39 7.75 13.44 14.91
C ASP A 39 7.17 12.37 15.82
N TYR A 40 6.46 12.78 16.88
CA TYR A 40 5.73 11.85 17.76
C TYR A 40 4.69 11.02 16.99
N ILE A 41 3.88 11.65 16.15
CA ILE A 41 2.85 10.96 15.36
C ILE A 41 3.48 10.04 14.32
N ARG A 42 4.58 10.47 13.68
CA ARG A 42 5.34 9.62 12.74
C ARG A 42 5.90 8.38 13.44
N SER A 43 6.42 8.51 14.66
CA SER A 43 6.89 7.37 15.44
C SER A 43 5.78 6.37 15.76
N ILE A 44 4.59 6.84 16.16
CA ILE A 44 3.43 5.96 16.38
C ILE A 44 3.04 5.22 15.10
N TYR A 45 3.03 5.93 13.96
CA TYR A 45 2.73 5.31 12.67
C TYR A 45 3.74 4.20 12.31
N ILE A 46 5.05 4.48 12.47
CA ILE A 46 6.11 3.51 12.20
C ILE A 46 5.99 2.30 13.13
N MET A 47 5.71 2.52 14.42
CA MET A 47 5.46 1.45 15.37
C MET A 47 4.31 0.55 14.91
N GLY A 48 3.15 1.13 14.58
CA GLY A 48 2.00 0.36 14.10
C GLY A 48 2.26 -0.37 12.77
N LEU A 49 3.03 0.24 11.87
CA LEU A 49 3.48 -0.42 10.64
C LEU A 49 4.33 -1.65 10.95
N LYS A 50 5.31 -1.54 11.85
CA LYS A 50 6.19 -2.66 12.24
C LYS A 50 5.40 -3.78 12.92
N ASP A 51 4.51 -3.44 13.84
CA ASP A 51 3.63 -4.40 14.53
C ASP A 51 2.78 -5.18 13.51
N GLY A 52 2.16 -4.48 12.56
CA GLY A 52 1.36 -5.13 11.50
C GLY A 52 2.19 -6.04 10.59
N LEU A 53 3.40 -5.62 10.19
CA LEU A 53 4.29 -6.46 9.40
C LEU A 53 4.76 -7.69 10.18
N GLN A 54 4.99 -7.54 11.48
CA GLN A 54 5.34 -8.65 12.36
C GLN A 54 4.20 -9.67 12.42
N ASP A 55 2.97 -9.22 12.64
CA ASP A 55 1.80 -10.11 12.68
C ASP A 55 1.63 -10.91 11.39
N GLN A 56 1.91 -10.32 10.22
CA GLN A 56 1.85 -11.03 8.93
C GLN A 56 2.85 -12.20 8.84
N ILE A 57 4.05 -12.05 9.42
CA ILE A 57 5.01 -13.15 9.52
C ILE A 57 4.46 -14.23 10.46
N TYR A 58 3.88 -13.82 11.59
CA TYR A 58 3.38 -14.76 12.60
C TYR A 58 2.14 -15.54 12.16
N PHE A 59 1.25 -14.94 11.39
CA PHE A 59 -0.01 -15.54 10.93
C PHE A 59 0.00 -15.97 9.45
N SER A 60 1.17 -16.15 8.84
CA SER A 60 1.25 -16.60 7.45
C SER A 60 0.58 -17.98 7.25
N PHE A 61 -0.15 -18.12 6.14
CA PHE A 61 -0.86 -19.34 5.74
C PHE A 61 0.06 -20.58 5.73
N ILE A 62 1.30 -20.41 5.28
CA ILE A 62 2.31 -21.47 5.27
C ILE A 62 2.67 -21.92 6.68
N ARG A 63 2.83 -21.00 7.64
CA ARG A 63 3.13 -21.37 9.03
C ARG A 63 2.00 -22.20 9.63
N ARG A 64 0.75 -21.86 9.33
CA ARG A 64 -0.42 -22.64 9.76
C ARG A 64 -0.39 -24.05 9.19
N LEU A 65 -0.12 -24.22 7.90
CA LEU A 65 0.01 -25.54 7.27
C LEU A 65 1.17 -26.37 7.83
N ILE A 66 2.30 -25.74 8.16
CA ILE A 66 3.46 -26.42 8.76
C ILE A 66 3.12 -26.98 10.16
N ILE A 67 2.31 -26.26 10.93
CA ILE A 67 1.98 -26.60 12.33
C ILE A 67 0.78 -27.55 12.40
N GLU A 68 -0.30 -27.25 11.66
CA GLU A 68 -1.59 -27.94 11.78
C GLU A 68 -1.72 -29.13 10.80
N GLU A 69 -1.10 -29.06 9.62
CA GLU A 69 -1.27 -30.04 8.54
C GLU A 69 0.06 -30.51 7.93
N LYS A 70 1.03 -30.82 8.81
CA LYS A 70 2.41 -31.14 8.45
C LYS A 70 2.55 -32.19 7.33
N ASP A 71 1.75 -33.26 7.36
CA ASP A 71 1.85 -34.34 6.37
C ASP A 71 1.44 -33.88 4.96
N ILE A 72 0.42 -33.02 4.87
CA ILE A 72 -0.02 -32.43 3.60
C ILE A 72 1.05 -31.46 3.10
N PHE A 73 1.60 -30.63 4.00
CA PHE A 73 2.69 -29.72 3.68
C PHE A 73 3.92 -30.47 3.14
N ASP A 74 4.40 -31.48 3.86
CA ASP A 74 5.61 -32.23 3.50
C ASP A 74 5.42 -32.98 2.17
N LYS A 75 4.21 -33.49 1.90
CA LYS A 75 3.92 -34.25 0.68
C LYS A 75 3.78 -33.37 -0.56
N TYR A 76 3.10 -32.22 -0.46
CA TYR A 76 2.69 -31.46 -1.64
C TYR A 76 3.34 -30.08 -1.75
N LEU A 77 3.70 -29.45 -0.64
CA LEU A 77 4.03 -28.02 -0.62
C LEU A 77 5.47 -27.71 -0.25
N LYS A 78 6.17 -28.56 0.50
CA LYS A 78 7.52 -28.29 1.02
C LYS A 78 8.51 -27.76 -0.01
N ASN A 79 8.49 -28.32 -1.22
CA ASN A 79 9.40 -27.94 -2.31
C ASN A 79 8.72 -27.06 -3.38
N SER A 80 7.50 -26.61 -3.13
CA SER A 80 6.73 -25.78 -4.05
C SER A 80 7.30 -24.36 -4.16
N GLU A 81 6.99 -23.70 -5.29
CA GLU A 81 7.36 -22.30 -5.51
C GLU A 81 6.68 -21.34 -4.51
N VAL A 82 5.48 -21.69 -4.04
CA VAL A 82 4.74 -20.91 -3.04
C VAL A 82 5.54 -20.84 -1.74
N VAL A 83 6.07 -21.96 -1.26
CA VAL A 83 6.89 -21.99 -0.03
C VAL A 83 8.16 -21.16 -0.19
N LYS A 84 8.86 -21.26 -1.32
CA LYS A 84 10.05 -20.44 -1.59
C LYS A 84 9.74 -18.94 -1.61
N THR A 85 8.61 -18.57 -2.21
CA THR A 85 8.14 -17.17 -2.27
C THR A 85 7.82 -16.65 -0.88
N GLU A 86 7.14 -17.46 -0.07
CA GLU A 86 6.77 -17.13 1.30
C GLU A 86 8.00 -16.99 2.21
N GLU A 87 8.98 -17.88 2.10
CA GLU A 87 10.26 -17.79 2.80
C GLU A 87 11.02 -16.51 2.42
N ALA A 88 11.10 -16.19 1.12
CA ALA A 88 11.75 -14.98 0.64
C ALA A 88 11.04 -13.71 1.14
N ARG A 89 9.69 -13.70 1.11
CA ARG A 89 8.89 -12.60 1.64
C ARG A 89 9.12 -12.45 3.15
N ASN A 90 9.02 -13.52 3.93
CA ASN A 90 9.19 -13.47 5.38
C ASN A 90 10.60 -13.00 5.76
N LYS A 91 11.64 -13.45 5.05
CA LYS A 91 13.01 -12.96 5.23
C LYS A 91 13.11 -11.45 4.97
N THR A 92 12.48 -10.97 3.90
CA THR A 92 12.46 -9.54 3.55
C THR A 92 11.73 -8.72 4.60
N LEU A 93 10.56 -9.17 5.05
CA LEU A 93 9.78 -8.52 6.10
C LEU A 93 10.51 -8.51 7.44
N SER A 94 11.15 -9.61 7.84
CA SER A 94 11.99 -9.66 9.05
C SER A 94 13.14 -8.67 8.95
N GLY A 95 13.80 -8.57 7.79
CA GLY A 95 14.83 -7.57 7.56
C GLY A 95 14.30 -6.15 7.72
N PHE A 96 13.09 -5.89 7.21
CA PHE A 96 12.45 -4.58 7.33
C PHE A 96 12.09 -4.21 8.78
N ILE A 97 11.50 -5.15 9.54
CA ILE A 97 11.15 -4.94 10.95
C ILE A 97 12.40 -4.67 11.80
N MET A 98 13.54 -5.25 11.43
CA MET A 98 14.81 -5.03 12.10
C MET A 98 15.47 -3.67 11.78
N PHE A 99 14.94 -2.90 10.81
CA PHE A 99 15.42 -1.55 10.62
C PHE A 99 15.10 -0.67 11.83
N ASP A 100 16.03 0.23 12.11
CA ASP A 100 15.83 1.30 13.07
C ASP A 100 14.67 2.19 12.61
N ASP A 101 13.86 2.63 13.57
CA ASP A 101 12.70 3.47 13.32
C ASP A 101 13.13 4.79 12.67
N GLU A 102 14.33 5.28 13.01
CA GLU A 102 14.94 6.45 12.35
C GLU A 102 15.21 6.20 10.87
N ALA A 103 15.73 5.02 10.49
CA ALA A 103 15.98 4.71 9.08
C ALA A 103 14.67 4.67 8.28
N ILE A 104 13.61 4.06 8.83
CA ILE A 104 12.29 4.03 8.19
C ILE A 104 11.74 5.45 8.06
N ARG A 105 11.84 6.27 9.11
CA ARG A 105 11.41 7.67 9.08
C ARG A 105 12.15 8.48 8.01
N ASN A 106 13.46 8.30 7.89
CA ASN A 106 14.28 9.03 6.91
C ASN A 106 13.88 8.65 5.48
N VAL A 107 13.72 7.36 5.18
CA VAL A 107 13.25 6.90 3.87
C VAL A 107 11.87 7.47 3.54
N MET A 108 10.93 7.44 4.49
CA MET A 108 9.59 7.99 4.29
C MET A 108 9.61 9.51 4.08
N THR A 109 10.48 10.22 4.81
CA THR A 109 10.65 11.66 4.66
C THR A 109 11.26 12.02 3.33
N ASP A 110 12.27 11.28 2.87
CA ASP A 110 12.88 11.47 1.56
C ASP A 110 11.89 11.17 0.43
N LEU A 111 11.07 10.12 0.57
CA LEU A 111 10.03 9.76 -0.39
C LEU A 111 8.97 10.86 -0.57
N TYR A 112 8.61 11.53 0.54
CA TYR A 112 7.59 12.58 0.56
C TYR A 112 8.17 13.99 0.56
N LYS A 113 9.48 14.12 0.31
CA LYS A 113 10.13 15.41 0.16
C LYS A 113 9.58 16.07 -1.10
N ASP A 114 9.13 17.31 -0.97
CA ASP A 114 8.69 18.09 -2.13
C ASP A 114 9.91 18.39 -3.01
N PRO A 115 9.98 17.91 -4.26
CA PRO A 115 11.12 18.16 -5.14
C PRO A 115 11.19 19.63 -5.60
N ALA A 116 10.14 20.43 -5.38
CA ALA A 116 10.10 21.85 -5.71
C ALA A 116 10.56 22.78 -4.57
N LEU A 117 10.90 22.22 -3.40
CA LEU A 117 11.52 22.90 -2.25
C LEU A 117 12.97 22.48 -2.06
#